data_AF-A0AA36BZ93-F1
#
_entry.id   AF-A0AA36BZ93-F1
#
_cell.length_a   1.000
_cell.length_b   1.000
_cell.length_c   1.000
_cell.angle_alpha   90.00
_cell.angle_beta   90.00
_cell.angle_gamma   90.00
#
_symmetry.space_group_name_H-M   'P 1'
#
loop_
_entity.id
_entity.type
_entity.pdbx_description
1 polymer ?
#
loop_
_entity_poly.entity_id
_entity_poly.type
_entity_poly.pdbx_seq_one_letter_code
_entity_poly.pdbx_strand_id
1 'polypeptide(L)'
;MEHELSNLTGTFEVAFCGSEKNSEVFTINCTVPRTITKDQIFKQVSETFKTSQTLRDLGLQQRNTELFDEMFCNEDSTTTSNNTFDWPMTKIGTSVTIPCHANVATRYCSSRQAAHSEMPLKCSPFTGVWQEPDMSQCYNTEGITQQLKNISNEDIDKENVEEVSTKLSDISKKSVYFKVEDIDLAVDIHEKMLPLISNVSANITLHNILLSINDMINTPEEILVEAEKSKRTGSRMLDILEAIPEEIPLEGQPLTIAYSNIGVGITKVEEKSFNGLFYGVLYGNKETKVKTMIYNSSYAETPQEETKDMDFISLPRSLMKHLQDEGLSTMARISFVFMRDDKIQRVIQKSSTEANTTIISHIIAANIPKISITNLDEPVTISFNLIDQNATNLRCVYWDEILGNWSGEGCKRSHNISGEKVFCSCNHLTSFAIIMVGKIMTTC
;
A
#
# COMPACT_ATOMS: atom_id res chain seq x y z
N MET A 1 -39.83 0.16 30.68
CA MET A 1 -38.88 -0.92 31.06
C MET A 1 -39.26 -1.54 32.41
N GLU A 2 -39.29 -0.79 33.52
CA GLU A 2 -39.68 -1.33 34.85
C GLU A 2 -41.02 -2.09 34.85
N HIS A 3 -42.04 -1.51 34.23
CA HIS A 3 -43.37 -2.15 34.14
C HIS A 3 -43.36 -3.50 33.41
N GLU A 4 -42.49 -3.66 32.41
CA GLU A 4 -42.39 -4.93 31.68
C GLU A 4 -41.60 -5.97 32.49
N LEU A 5 -40.66 -5.52 33.32
CA LEU A 5 -39.85 -6.35 34.20
C LEU A 5 -40.55 -6.73 35.50
N SER A 6 -41.63 -6.04 35.90
CA SER A 6 -42.37 -6.37 37.13
C SER A 6 -43.04 -7.74 37.11
N ASN A 7 -43.13 -8.37 35.94
CA ASN A 7 -43.62 -9.75 35.78
C ASN A 7 -42.57 -10.82 36.10
N LEU A 8 -41.30 -10.43 36.28
CA LEU A 8 -40.21 -11.32 36.65
C LEU A 8 -40.12 -11.49 38.17
N THR A 9 -39.57 -12.62 38.61
CA THR A 9 -39.42 -12.92 40.04
C THR A 9 -38.36 -12.01 40.68
N GLY A 10 -38.80 -11.05 41.48
CA GLY A 10 -37.93 -10.13 42.24
C GLY A 10 -38.42 -8.68 42.14
N THR A 11 -37.60 -7.74 42.59
CA THR A 11 -37.83 -6.31 42.38
C THR A 11 -36.85 -5.79 41.35
N PHE A 12 -37.32 -5.04 40.36
CA PHE A 12 -36.50 -4.45 39.30
C PHE A 12 -36.71 -2.94 39.30
N GLU A 13 -35.61 -2.20 39.37
CA GLU A 13 -35.57 -0.75 39.27
C GLU A 13 -34.71 -0.38 38.06
N VAL A 14 -35.20 0.54 37.22
CA VAL A 14 -34.48 1.01 36.03
C VAL A 14 -34.14 2.48 36.23
N ALA A 15 -32.85 2.77 36.35
CA ALA A 15 -32.34 4.13 36.41
C ALA A 15 -31.91 4.60 35.02
N PHE A 16 -32.31 5.81 34.63
CA PHE A 16 -31.71 6.50 33.49
C PHE A 16 -30.36 7.07 33.89
N CYS A 17 -29.41 6.94 32.97
CA CYS A 17 -27.99 7.05 33.29
C CYS A 17 -27.25 8.12 32.49
N GLY A 18 -27.87 8.61 31.42
CA GLY A 18 -27.32 9.60 30.51
C GLY A 18 -27.41 9.16 29.05
N SER A 19 -26.98 10.05 28.17
CA SER A 19 -26.91 9.82 26.73
C SER A 19 -25.44 9.89 26.30
N GLU A 20 -24.97 8.90 25.54
CA GLU A 20 -23.60 8.83 25.02
C GLU A 20 -23.63 8.76 23.49
N LYS A 21 -23.02 9.74 22.82
CA LYS A 21 -23.13 9.97 21.38
C LYS A 21 -24.60 10.02 20.91
N ASN A 22 -25.13 8.90 20.40
CA ASN A 22 -26.50 8.72 19.87
C ASN A 22 -27.31 7.63 20.61
N SER A 23 -26.85 7.19 21.79
CA SER A 23 -27.46 6.10 22.54
C SER A 23 -27.86 6.57 23.94
N GLU A 24 -29.00 6.09 24.44
CA GLU A 24 -29.44 6.29 25.83
C GLU A 24 -29.09 5.06 26.67
N VAL A 25 -28.51 5.29 27.84
CA VAL A 25 -28.05 4.22 28.73
C VAL A 25 -29.00 4.12 29.93
N PHE A 26 -29.33 2.88 30.30
CA PHE A 26 -30.17 2.57 31.46
C PHE A 26 -29.51 1.45 32.27
N THR A 27 -29.60 1.53 33.60
CA THR A 27 -29.16 0.46 34.51
C THR A 27 -30.37 -0.23 35.10
N ILE A 28 -30.37 -1.57 35.09
CA ILE A 28 -31.41 -2.40 35.68
C ILE A 28 -30.87 -2.99 36.98
N ASN A 29 -31.27 -2.43 38.10
CA ASN A 29 -30.98 -2.99 39.42
C ASN A 29 -32.06 -4.02 39.77
N CYS A 30 -31.65 -5.22 40.18
CA CYS A 30 -32.60 -6.26 40.57
C CYS A 30 -32.26 -6.87 41.94
N THR A 31 -33.29 -7.13 42.74
CA THR A 31 -33.18 -7.92 43.97
C THR A 31 -34.02 -9.18 43.82
N VAL A 32 -33.35 -10.33 43.79
CA VAL A 32 -33.96 -11.63 43.49
C VAL A 32 -33.59 -12.68 44.56
N PRO A 33 -34.39 -13.75 44.74
CA PRO A 33 -34.04 -14.83 45.66
C PRO A 33 -32.68 -15.46 45.31
N ARG A 34 -31.92 -15.89 46.33
CA ARG A 34 -30.58 -16.51 46.15
C ARG A 34 -30.58 -17.77 45.26
N THR A 35 -31.74 -18.37 45.00
CA THR A 35 -31.90 -19.53 44.13
C THR A 35 -31.82 -19.19 42.63
N ILE A 36 -31.87 -17.91 42.26
CA ILE A 36 -31.81 -17.48 40.86
C ILE A 36 -30.40 -16.96 40.55
N THR A 37 -29.78 -17.48 39.48
CA THR A 37 -28.45 -17.05 39.05
C THR A 37 -28.49 -15.76 38.22
N LYS A 38 -27.35 -15.06 38.14
CA LYS A 38 -27.19 -13.87 37.29
C LYS A 38 -27.56 -14.16 35.83
N ASP A 39 -27.11 -15.30 35.29
CA ASP A 39 -27.39 -15.71 33.91
C ASP A 39 -28.89 -15.97 33.67
N GLN A 40 -29.57 -16.55 34.67
CA GLN A 40 -31.00 -16.78 34.60
C GLN A 40 -31.78 -15.46 34.57
N ILE A 41 -31.38 -14.48 35.37
CA ILE A 41 -31.97 -13.14 35.34
C ILE A 41 -31.69 -12.44 34.02
N PHE A 42 -30.44 -12.46 33.55
CA PHE A 42 -30.07 -11.83 32.28
C PHE A 42 -30.89 -12.39 31.11
N LYS A 43 -31.05 -13.72 31.06
CA LYS A 43 -31.87 -14.38 30.05
C LYS A 43 -33.34 -13.97 30.14
N GLN A 44 -33.90 -13.94 31.35
CA GLN A 44 -35.29 -13.50 31.56
C GLN A 44 -35.51 -12.05 31.13
N VAL A 45 -34.63 -11.13 31.52
CA VAL A 45 -34.68 -9.71 31.12
C VAL A 45 -34.55 -9.58 29.59
N SER A 46 -33.61 -10.29 28.98
CA SER A 46 -33.44 -10.28 27.52
C SER A 46 -34.68 -10.81 26.78
N GLU A 47 -35.33 -11.86 27.29
CA GLU A 47 -36.53 -12.43 26.68
C GLU A 47 -37.72 -11.48 26.80
N THR A 48 -37.91 -10.84 27.96
CA THR A 48 -38.93 -9.80 28.15
C THR A 48 -38.74 -8.64 27.17
N PHE A 49 -37.51 -8.13 27.02
CA PHE A 49 -37.22 -7.02 26.11
C PHE A 49 -37.42 -7.41 24.64
N LYS A 50 -37.13 -8.67 24.27
CA LYS A 50 -37.37 -9.19 22.91
C LYS A 50 -38.84 -9.39 22.59
N THR A 51 -39.68 -9.72 23.58
CA THR A 51 -41.08 -10.11 23.35
C THR A 51 -42.08 -8.98 23.58
N SER A 52 -41.74 -7.97 24.38
CA SER A 52 -42.61 -6.84 24.70
C SER A 52 -42.99 -6.00 23.47
N GLN A 53 -44.29 -5.88 23.21
CA GLN A 53 -44.81 -4.98 22.17
C GLN A 53 -44.70 -3.51 22.59
N THR A 54 -44.95 -3.22 23.87
CA THR A 54 -44.85 -1.88 24.45
C THR A 54 -43.46 -1.25 24.23
N LEU A 55 -42.39 -2.02 24.46
CA LEU A 55 -41.02 -1.53 24.25
C LEU A 55 -40.71 -1.31 22.76
N ARG A 56 -41.24 -2.16 21.87
CA ARG A 56 -41.09 -1.98 20.41
C ARG A 56 -41.77 -0.71 19.91
N ASP A 57 -42.96 -0.40 20.42
CA ASP A 57 -43.73 0.78 20.04
C ASP A 57 -43.05 2.08 20.52
N LEU A 58 -42.25 2.00 21.60
CA LEU A 58 -41.39 3.07 22.10
C LEU A 58 -40.03 3.18 21.39
N GLY A 59 -39.77 2.37 20.36
CA GLY A 59 -38.53 2.41 19.58
C GLY A 59 -37.38 1.56 20.11
N LEU A 60 -37.56 0.82 21.21
CA LEU A 60 -36.57 -0.11 21.76
C LEU A 60 -36.69 -1.47 21.04
N GLN A 61 -36.05 -1.58 19.88
CA GLN A 61 -36.04 -2.79 19.05
C GLN A 61 -34.72 -3.56 19.20
N GLN A 62 -34.75 -4.89 19.05
CA GLN A 62 -33.57 -5.76 19.18
C GLN A 62 -32.36 -5.34 18.32
N ARG A 63 -32.60 -4.69 17.17
CA ARG A 63 -31.52 -4.17 16.30
C ARG A 63 -30.79 -2.94 16.84
N ASN A 64 -31.36 -2.25 17.82
CA ASN A 64 -30.90 -0.97 18.34
C ASN A 64 -30.77 -0.96 19.88
N THR A 65 -30.88 -2.13 20.54
CA THR A 65 -30.79 -2.28 21.99
C THR A 65 -29.80 -3.39 22.32
N GLU A 66 -28.78 -3.07 23.12
CA GLU A 66 -27.80 -4.03 23.64
C GLU A 66 -27.93 -4.14 25.16
N LEU A 67 -27.96 -5.37 25.67
CA LEU A 67 -27.99 -5.65 27.10
C LEU A 67 -26.62 -6.24 27.48
N PHE A 68 -25.94 -5.62 28.44
CA PHE A 68 -24.62 -6.04 28.91
C PHE A 68 -24.71 -6.54 30.35
N ASP A 69 -24.09 -7.67 30.66
CA ASP A 69 -23.84 -8.11 32.03
C ASP A 69 -22.35 -8.03 32.42
N GLU A 70 -21.48 -7.87 31.42
CA GLU A 70 -20.04 -7.76 31.54
C GLU A 70 -19.62 -6.30 31.67
N MET A 71 -18.59 -6.06 32.48
CA MET A 71 -18.00 -4.74 32.65
C MET A 71 -16.80 -4.60 31.71
N PHE A 72 -16.64 -3.43 31.12
CA PHE A 72 -15.65 -3.15 30.08
C PHE A 72 -14.74 -1.97 30.47
N CYS A 73 -13.66 -1.79 29.71
CA CYS A 73 -13.04 -0.49 29.53
C CYS A 73 -13.65 0.15 28.27
N ASN A 74 -13.88 1.46 28.30
CA ASN A 74 -14.40 2.21 27.16
C ASN A 74 -13.36 2.29 26.03
N GLU A 75 -13.80 2.74 24.84
CA GLU A 75 -12.85 3.16 23.79
C GLU A 75 -11.94 4.26 24.35
N ASP A 76 -10.66 4.15 24.09
CA ASP A 76 -9.65 5.12 24.53
C ASP A 76 -8.58 5.29 23.46
N SER A 77 -7.80 6.35 23.53
CA SER A 77 -6.70 6.58 22.60
C SER A 77 -5.43 6.96 23.33
N THR A 78 -4.30 6.39 22.91
CA THR A 78 -2.98 6.79 23.42
C THR A 78 -2.24 7.53 22.32
N THR A 79 -1.98 8.82 22.53
CA THR A 79 -1.18 9.63 21.60
C THR A 79 0.28 9.62 22.03
N THR A 80 1.15 9.15 21.14
CA THR A 80 2.61 9.29 21.24
C THR A 80 3.07 10.45 20.35
N SER A 81 4.35 10.84 20.41
CA SER A 81 4.87 11.96 19.62
C SER A 81 4.65 11.82 18.10
N ASN A 82 4.49 10.58 17.61
CA ASN A 82 4.41 10.29 16.17
C ASN A 82 3.08 9.67 15.73
N ASN A 83 2.30 9.05 16.63
CA ASN A 83 1.10 8.29 16.28
C ASN A 83 0.06 8.25 17.40
N THR A 84 -1.22 8.14 17.01
CA THR A 84 -2.35 7.89 17.91
C THR A 84 -2.80 6.44 17.77
N PHE A 85 -2.90 5.74 18.90
CA PHE A 85 -3.32 4.35 18.98
C PHE A 85 -4.72 4.26 19.57
N ASP A 86 -5.67 3.75 18.79
CA ASP A 86 -7.05 3.60 19.21
C ASP A 86 -7.28 2.21 19.83
N TRP A 87 -7.75 2.21 21.08
CA TRP A 87 -8.05 1.03 21.87
C TRP A 87 -9.55 0.75 21.82
N PRO A 88 -9.98 -0.41 21.28
CA PRO A 88 -11.39 -0.74 21.23
C PRO A 88 -11.90 -1.13 22.62
N MET A 89 -13.23 -1.10 22.79
CA MET A 89 -13.88 -1.59 24.01
C MET A 89 -13.40 -3.00 24.36
N THR A 90 -12.98 -3.19 25.62
CA THR A 90 -12.31 -4.43 26.04
C THR A 90 -12.84 -4.88 27.39
N LYS A 91 -13.10 -6.18 27.53
CA LYS A 91 -13.68 -6.78 28.74
C LYS A 91 -12.72 -6.68 29.92
N ILE A 92 -13.22 -6.35 31.10
CA ILE A 92 -12.42 -6.39 32.33
C ILE A 92 -11.82 -7.78 32.53
N GLY A 93 -10.54 -7.81 32.90
CA GLY A 93 -9.79 -9.04 33.11
C GLY A 93 -9.09 -9.54 31.85
N THR A 94 -9.21 -8.85 30.72
CA THR A 94 -8.59 -9.24 29.43
C THR A 94 -7.65 -8.16 28.90
N SER A 95 -6.70 -8.60 28.06
CA SER A 95 -5.85 -7.72 27.27
C SER A 95 -6.39 -7.62 25.86
N VAL A 96 -6.28 -6.43 25.26
CA VAL A 96 -6.45 -6.25 23.83
C VAL A 96 -5.08 -6.04 23.19
N THR A 97 -4.94 -6.53 21.96
CA THR A 97 -3.76 -6.38 21.15
C THR A 97 -4.14 -5.63 19.88
N ILE A 98 -3.46 -4.52 19.61
CA ILE A 98 -3.64 -3.72 18.39
C ILE A 98 -2.34 -3.73 17.59
N PRO A 99 -2.41 -3.67 16.25
CA PRO A 99 -1.21 -3.49 15.45
C PRO A 99 -0.55 -2.15 15.79
N CYS A 100 0.77 -2.16 15.86
CA CYS A 100 1.57 -0.95 15.94
C CYS A 100 2.76 -1.08 15.01
N HIS A 101 3.69 -0.12 15.07
CA HIS A 101 4.83 0.01 14.17
C HIS A 101 5.50 -1.34 13.79
N ALA A 102 6.42 -1.87 14.59
CA ALA A 102 7.13 -3.10 14.19
C ALA A 102 6.32 -4.41 14.41
N ASN A 103 5.34 -4.39 15.32
CA ASN A 103 4.68 -5.60 15.81
C ASN A 103 3.29 -5.29 16.38
N VAL A 104 3.09 -5.45 17.69
CA VAL A 104 1.80 -5.24 18.36
C VAL A 104 1.95 -4.47 19.65
N ALA A 105 0.97 -3.62 19.94
CA ALA A 105 0.80 -2.99 21.24
C ALA A 105 -0.25 -3.77 22.02
N THR A 106 -0.03 -3.98 23.31
CA THR A 106 -1.00 -4.68 24.16
C THR A 106 -1.40 -3.79 25.33
N ARG A 107 -2.69 -3.78 25.67
CA ARG A 107 -3.19 -3.02 26.83
C ARG A 107 -4.17 -3.85 27.62
N TYR A 108 -4.03 -3.84 28.93
CA TYR A 108 -4.85 -4.63 29.84
C TYR A 108 -5.99 -3.79 30.43
N CYS A 109 -7.20 -4.33 30.38
CA CYS A 109 -8.35 -3.75 31.04
C CYS A 109 -8.51 -4.35 32.44
N SER A 110 -8.20 -3.57 33.47
CA SER A 110 -8.22 -4.01 34.87
C SER A 110 -9.54 -3.66 35.57
N SER A 111 -9.86 -4.35 36.66
CA SER A 111 -10.93 -3.96 37.57
C SER A 111 -10.45 -2.82 38.50
N ARG A 112 -11.33 -1.87 38.82
CA ARG A 112 -11.04 -0.83 39.84
C ARG A 112 -10.72 -1.48 41.18
N GLN A 113 -9.51 -1.27 41.69
CA GLN A 113 -9.20 -1.46 43.10
C GLN A 113 -9.70 -0.23 43.87
N ALA A 114 -10.34 -0.45 45.02
CA ALA A 114 -11.13 0.54 45.77
C ALA A 114 -10.36 1.76 46.32
N ALA A 115 -9.11 2.02 45.90
CA ALA A 115 -8.21 2.98 46.53
C ALA A 115 -8.04 4.32 45.78
N HIS A 116 -8.51 4.47 44.54
CA HIS A 116 -8.44 5.75 43.82
C HIS A 116 -9.83 6.32 43.53
N SER A 117 -10.13 7.37 44.29
CA SER A 117 -11.37 8.13 44.33
C SER A 117 -11.48 9.06 43.12
N GLU A 118 -12.41 8.73 42.21
CA GLU A 118 -13.38 9.65 41.61
C GLU A 118 -14.61 8.79 41.24
N MET A 119 -15.78 9.21 41.72
CA MET A 119 -17.03 8.44 41.61
C MET A 119 -17.34 8.12 40.14
N PRO A 120 -17.67 6.86 39.79
CA PRO A 120 -18.16 6.57 38.45
C PRO A 120 -19.44 7.37 38.18
N LEU A 121 -19.65 7.83 36.94
CA LEU A 121 -21.00 8.13 36.46
C LEU A 121 -21.86 6.92 36.85
N LYS A 122 -23.01 7.17 37.49
CA LYS A 122 -23.84 6.22 38.27
C LYS A 122 -24.24 4.91 37.58
N CYS A 123 -23.82 4.67 36.34
CA CYS A 123 -24.35 3.65 35.45
C CYS A 123 -23.45 3.31 34.23
N SER A 124 -22.14 3.57 34.27
CA SER A 124 -21.33 3.21 33.11
C SER A 124 -21.04 1.69 33.12
N PRO A 125 -21.30 0.93 32.03
CA PRO A 125 -20.76 -0.42 31.89
C PRO A 125 -19.23 -0.41 31.81
N PHE A 126 -18.64 0.77 31.60
CA PHE A 126 -17.20 1.01 31.56
C PHE A 126 -16.62 1.26 32.97
N THR A 127 -16.75 0.28 33.85
CA THR A 127 -16.17 0.35 35.20
C THR A 127 -14.69 -0.06 35.22
N GLY A 128 -14.19 -0.59 34.10
CA GLY A 128 -12.81 -0.96 33.92
C GLY A 128 -11.88 0.24 33.91
N VAL A 129 -10.65 0.02 34.32
CA VAL A 129 -9.57 1.02 34.19
C VAL A 129 -8.53 0.44 33.26
N TRP A 130 -8.27 1.18 32.19
CA TRP A 130 -7.16 0.89 31.32
C TRP A 130 -5.85 1.04 32.07
N GLN A 131 -5.02 -0.01 32.03
CA GLN A 131 -3.64 0.08 32.47
C GLN A 131 -2.79 0.79 31.41
N GLU A 132 -1.57 1.17 31.79
CA GLU A 132 -0.59 1.70 30.86
C GLU A 132 -0.35 0.70 29.71
N PRO A 133 -0.36 1.15 28.45
CA PRO A 133 -0.14 0.27 27.32
C PRO A 133 1.30 -0.23 27.26
N ASP A 134 1.47 -1.52 26.99
CA ASP A 134 2.77 -2.11 26.68
C ASP A 134 3.08 -1.85 25.20
N MET A 135 3.99 -0.91 24.98
CA MET A 135 4.50 -0.50 23.67
C MET A 135 5.89 -1.09 23.39
N SER A 136 6.41 -1.99 24.22
CA SER A 136 7.79 -2.48 24.12
C SER A 136 8.09 -3.16 22.77
N GLN A 137 7.13 -3.89 22.23
CA GLN A 137 7.26 -4.58 20.95
C GLN A 137 7.07 -3.66 19.73
N CYS A 138 6.53 -2.46 19.92
CA CYS A 138 6.30 -1.51 18.83
C CYS A 138 7.60 -0.91 18.29
N TYR A 139 8.63 -0.84 19.13
CA TYR A 139 9.94 -0.30 18.79
C TYR A 139 11.01 -1.38 18.58
N ASN A 140 10.68 -2.65 18.83
CA ASN A 140 11.58 -3.77 18.64
C ASN A 140 11.46 -4.35 17.23
N THR A 141 12.37 -3.97 16.34
CA THR A 141 12.44 -4.52 14.98
C THR A 141 13.36 -5.75 14.87
N GLU A 142 13.98 -6.22 15.95
CA GLU A 142 14.91 -7.36 15.91
C GLU A 142 14.24 -8.65 15.39
N GLY A 143 12.94 -8.81 15.66
CA GLY A 143 12.14 -9.90 15.11
C GLY A 143 12.00 -9.86 13.58
N ILE A 144 12.03 -8.68 12.96
CA ILE A 144 12.02 -8.52 11.49
C ILE A 144 13.37 -8.99 10.95
N THR A 145 14.46 -8.45 11.51
CA THR A 145 15.83 -8.80 11.11
C THR A 145 16.09 -10.30 11.22
N GLN A 146 15.65 -10.93 12.32
CA GLN A 146 15.85 -12.36 12.51
C GLN A 146 15.08 -13.21 11.51
N GLN A 147 13.84 -12.82 11.16
CA GLN A 147 13.06 -13.51 10.13
C GLN A 147 13.74 -13.41 8.77
N LEU A 148 14.21 -12.23 8.38
CA LEU A 148 14.96 -12.03 7.13
C LEU A 148 16.27 -12.81 7.11
N LYS A 149 17.01 -12.84 8.23
CA LYS A 149 18.23 -13.67 8.36
C LYS A 149 17.94 -15.16 8.20
N ASN A 150 16.85 -15.64 8.80
CA ASN A 150 16.46 -17.04 8.68
C ASN A 150 16.20 -17.39 7.21
N ILE A 151 15.38 -16.60 6.51
CA ILE A 151 15.09 -16.80 5.08
C ILE A 151 16.37 -16.69 4.23
N SER A 152 17.19 -15.67 4.48
CA SER A 152 18.43 -15.45 3.72
C SER A 152 19.42 -16.60 3.88
N ASN A 153 19.39 -17.34 4.99
CA ASN A 153 20.22 -18.52 5.21
C ASN A 153 19.63 -19.82 4.63
N GLU A 154 18.37 -19.82 4.18
CA GLU A 154 17.77 -20.95 3.50
C GLU A 154 18.31 -21.07 2.06
N ASP A 155 18.49 -22.30 1.57
CA ASP A 155 18.70 -22.56 0.14
C ASP A 155 17.35 -22.46 -0.56
N ILE A 156 17.19 -21.41 -1.38
CA ILE A 156 15.96 -21.14 -2.11
C ILE A 156 16.05 -21.83 -3.47
N ASP A 157 15.08 -22.69 -3.76
CA ASP A 157 14.97 -23.44 -5.00
C ASP A 157 13.52 -23.45 -5.53
N LYS A 158 13.30 -24.19 -6.62
CA LYS A 158 11.99 -24.29 -7.28
C LYS A 158 10.90 -24.93 -6.42
N GLU A 159 11.25 -25.66 -5.36
CA GLU A 159 10.31 -26.37 -4.49
C GLU A 159 9.81 -25.47 -3.35
N ASN A 160 10.66 -24.57 -2.84
CA ASN A 160 10.32 -23.70 -1.70
C ASN A 160 10.11 -22.21 -2.06
N VAL A 161 10.43 -21.77 -3.29
CA VAL A 161 10.35 -20.35 -3.69
C VAL A 161 8.95 -19.73 -3.46
N GLU A 162 7.87 -20.49 -3.62
CA GLU A 162 6.52 -19.98 -3.38
C GLU A 162 6.28 -19.67 -1.88
N GLU A 163 6.68 -20.59 -1.00
CA GLU A 163 6.60 -20.39 0.45
C GLU A 163 7.46 -19.21 0.89
N VAL A 164 8.70 -19.14 0.39
CA VAL A 164 9.64 -18.06 0.70
C VAL A 164 9.11 -16.71 0.22
N SER A 165 8.55 -16.64 -0.99
CA SER A 165 7.95 -15.41 -1.53
C SER A 165 6.79 -14.91 -0.67
N THR A 166 6.00 -15.84 -0.11
CA THR A 166 4.88 -15.52 0.77
C THR A 166 5.38 -14.94 2.10
N LYS A 167 6.38 -15.59 2.71
CA LYS A 167 7.02 -15.07 3.94
C LYS A 167 7.62 -13.69 3.73
N LEU A 168 8.35 -13.48 2.63
CA LEU A 168 8.96 -12.19 2.33
C LEU A 168 7.91 -11.11 2.08
N SER A 169 6.83 -11.43 1.35
CA SER A 169 5.68 -10.54 1.15
C SER A 169 5.08 -10.09 2.48
N ASP A 170 4.85 -11.01 3.43
CA ASP A 170 4.32 -10.64 4.74
C ASP A 170 5.27 -9.77 5.58
N ILE A 171 6.58 -10.01 5.49
CA ILE A 171 7.59 -9.19 6.18
C ILE A 171 7.68 -7.79 5.55
N SER A 172 7.64 -7.70 4.21
CA SER A 172 7.78 -6.46 3.45
C SER A 172 6.71 -5.41 3.76
N LYS A 173 5.51 -5.82 4.18
CA LYS A 173 4.44 -4.93 4.66
C LYS A 173 4.88 -4.02 5.83
N LYS A 174 5.96 -4.41 6.53
CA LYS A 174 6.56 -3.67 7.66
C LYS A 174 7.76 -2.81 7.23
N SER A 175 7.98 -2.62 5.94
CA SER A 175 9.14 -1.91 5.36
C SER A 175 9.37 -0.50 5.90
N VAL A 176 8.30 0.20 6.28
CA VAL A 176 8.39 1.52 6.95
C VAL A 176 9.21 1.49 8.26
N TYR A 177 9.49 0.31 8.82
CA TYR A 177 10.31 0.08 10.00
C TYR A 177 11.64 -0.63 9.73
N PHE A 178 11.95 -0.89 8.46
CA PHE A 178 13.21 -1.54 8.11
C PHE A 178 14.39 -0.66 8.48
N LYS A 179 15.43 -1.31 9.01
CA LYS A 179 16.77 -0.78 9.12
C LYS A 179 17.56 -1.11 7.85
N VAL A 180 18.76 -0.54 7.72
CA VAL A 180 19.67 -0.80 6.60
C VAL A 180 19.90 -2.29 6.38
N GLU A 181 20.16 -3.03 7.46
CA GLU A 181 20.36 -4.49 7.38
C GLU A 181 19.11 -5.23 6.89
N ASP A 182 17.91 -4.79 7.28
CA ASP A 182 16.66 -5.45 6.90
C ASP A 182 16.39 -5.31 5.39
N ILE A 183 16.52 -4.09 4.85
CA ILE A 183 16.30 -3.86 3.42
C ILE A 183 17.37 -4.57 2.58
N ASP A 184 18.62 -4.58 3.01
CA ASP A 184 19.70 -5.30 2.35
C ASP A 184 19.38 -6.80 2.27
N LEU A 185 18.97 -7.42 3.37
CA LEU A 185 18.61 -8.84 3.42
C LEU A 185 17.40 -9.15 2.53
N ALA A 186 16.39 -8.29 2.53
CA ALA A 186 15.21 -8.46 1.68
C ALA A 186 15.56 -8.42 0.18
N VAL A 187 16.44 -7.50 -0.23
CA VAL A 187 16.95 -7.44 -1.61
C VAL A 187 17.81 -8.67 -1.94
N ASP A 188 18.67 -9.12 -1.03
CA ASP A 188 19.46 -10.35 -1.21
C ASP A 188 18.55 -11.58 -1.46
N ILE A 189 17.43 -11.68 -0.73
CA ILE A 189 16.43 -12.76 -0.92
C ILE A 189 15.75 -12.63 -2.29
N HIS A 190 15.39 -11.42 -2.72
CA HIS A 190 14.80 -11.20 -4.04
C HIS A 190 15.74 -11.63 -5.18
N GLU A 191 17.03 -11.33 -5.09
CA GLU A 191 18.01 -11.77 -6.10
C GLU A 191 18.12 -13.29 -6.17
N LYS A 192 18.04 -13.99 -5.03
CA LYS A 192 18.00 -15.46 -5.00
C LYS A 192 16.74 -16.02 -5.65
N MET A 193 15.59 -15.35 -5.51
CA MET A 193 14.33 -15.76 -6.12
C MET A 193 14.24 -15.43 -7.62
N LEU A 194 14.90 -14.38 -8.09
CA LEU A 194 14.85 -13.89 -9.47
C LEU A 194 15.05 -15.00 -10.53
N PRO A 195 16.11 -15.84 -10.49
CA PRO A 195 16.30 -16.90 -11.49
C PRO A 195 15.25 -18.03 -11.41
N LEU A 196 14.44 -18.07 -10.35
CA LEU A 196 13.42 -19.08 -10.12
C LEU A 196 12.03 -18.63 -10.58
N ILE A 197 11.85 -17.35 -10.96
CA ILE A 197 10.55 -16.76 -11.33
C ILE A 197 9.85 -17.52 -12.46
N SER A 198 10.60 -18.04 -13.43
CA SER A 198 10.04 -18.83 -14.53
C SER A 198 9.40 -20.16 -14.07
N ASN A 199 9.70 -20.63 -12.84
CA ASN A 199 9.14 -21.84 -12.25
C ASN A 199 7.91 -21.59 -11.36
N VAL A 200 7.59 -20.33 -11.05
CA VAL A 200 6.41 -19.95 -10.25
C VAL A 200 5.32 -19.38 -11.14
N SER A 201 4.06 -19.55 -10.71
CA SER A 201 2.93 -19.00 -11.46
C SER A 201 3.02 -17.47 -11.53
N ALA A 202 2.52 -16.89 -12.63
CA ALA A 202 2.46 -15.43 -12.78
C ALA A 202 1.72 -14.76 -11.61
N ASN A 203 0.70 -15.43 -11.06
CA ASN A 203 -0.05 -14.93 -9.92
C ASN A 203 0.83 -14.75 -8.67
N ILE A 204 1.68 -15.73 -8.36
CA ILE A 204 2.62 -15.67 -7.24
C ILE A 204 3.69 -14.61 -7.47
N THR A 205 4.27 -14.56 -8.68
CA THR A 205 5.27 -13.54 -9.00
C THR A 205 4.69 -12.13 -8.84
N LEU A 206 3.47 -11.89 -9.31
CA LEU A 206 2.85 -10.58 -9.24
C LEU A 206 2.41 -10.23 -7.80
N HIS A 207 1.72 -11.12 -7.09
CA HIS A 207 1.10 -10.81 -5.79
C HIS A 207 2.00 -11.07 -4.57
N ASN A 208 3.13 -11.76 -4.73
CA ASN A 208 4.11 -11.94 -3.66
C ASN A 208 5.41 -11.20 -3.96
N ILE A 209 6.08 -11.56 -5.06
CA ILE A 209 7.44 -11.06 -5.35
C ILE A 209 7.40 -9.57 -5.76
N LEU A 210 6.56 -9.20 -6.72
CA LEU A 210 6.47 -7.80 -7.13
C LEU A 210 5.82 -6.93 -6.03
N LEU A 211 4.83 -7.46 -5.31
CA LEU A 211 4.20 -6.76 -4.18
C LEU A 211 5.20 -6.49 -3.04
N SER A 212 6.12 -7.40 -2.74
CA SER A 212 7.12 -7.15 -1.71
C SER A 212 8.06 -6.01 -2.08
N ILE A 213 8.46 -5.90 -3.34
CA ILE A 213 9.24 -4.75 -3.84
C ILE A 213 8.42 -3.45 -3.74
N ASN A 214 7.14 -3.48 -4.12
CA ASN A 214 6.24 -2.34 -3.93
C ASN A 214 6.24 -1.87 -2.48
N ASP A 215 6.13 -2.80 -1.53
CA ASP A 215 6.09 -2.48 -0.12
C ASP A 215 7.45 -2.00 0.39
N MET A 216 8.56 -2.62 -0.04
CA MET A 216 9.94 -2.23 0.30
C MET A 216 10.28 -0.77 -0.07
N ILE A 217 9.67 -0.22 -1.13
CA ILE A 217 9.82 1.21 -1.50
C ILE A 217 9.33 2.15 -0.38
N ASN A 218 8.44 1.69 0.52
CA ASN A 218 7.97 2.48 1.66
C ASN A 218 9.02 2.63 2.78
N THR A 219 10.16 1.93 2.71
CA THR A 219 11.30 2.10 3.64
C THR A 219 11.73 3.56 3.71
N PRO A 220 12.03 4.13 4.90
CA PRO A 220 12.43 5.54 5.01
C PRO A 220 13.59 5.90 4.06
N GLU A 221 13.50 7.05 3.40
CA GLU A 221 14.48 7.45 2.37
C GLU A 221 15.91 7.53 2.93
N GLU A 222 16.08 7.98 4.17
CA GLU A 222 17.38 8.02 4.85
C GLU A 222 18.04 6.64 4.97
N ILE A 223 17.24 5.62 5.29
CA ILE A 223 17.69 4.22 5.39
C ILE A 223 18.08 3.70 4.01
N LEU A 224 17.29 4.00 2.98
CA LEU A 224 17.59 3.60 1.61
C LEU A 224 18.86 4.27 1.07
N VAL A 225 19.11 5.55 1.40
CA VAL A 225 20.35 6.26 1.03
C VAL A 225 21.57 5.62 1.71
N GLU A 226 21.47 5.24 2.97
CA GLU A 226 22.55 4.54 3.68
C GLU A 226 22.80 3.15 3.09
N ALA A 227 21.74 2.38 2.82
CA ALA A 227 21.81 1.08 2.16
C ALA A 227 22.41 1.15 0.75
N GLU A 228 22.03 2.18 -0.03
CA GLU A 228 22.60 2.43 -1.36
C GLU A 228 24.11 2.68 -1.30
N LYS A 229 24.59 3.48 -0.33
CA LYS A 229 26.02 3.73 -0.15
C LYS A 229 26.79 2.47 0.25
N SER A 230 26.16 1.59 1.01
CA SER A 230 26.79 0.37 1.54
C SER A 230 26.84 -0.77 0.51
N LYS A 231 25.68 -1.11 -0.08
CA LYS A 231 25.50 -2.30 -0.92
C LYS A 231 24.79 -2.04 -2.24
N ARG A 232 24.61 -0.78 -2.63
CA ARG A 232 23.85 -0.39 -3.84
C ARG A 232 22.42 -0.94 -3.84
N THR A 233 21.81 -0.99 -2.66
CA THR A 233 20.52 -1.66 -2.44
C THR A 233 19.37 -1.03 -3.23
N GLY A 234 19.37 0.29 -3.42
CA GLY A 234 18.42 0.99 -4.29
C GLY A 234 18.63 0.65 -5.76
N SER A 235 19.89 0.66 -6.23
CA SER A 235 20.24 0.24 -7.60
C SER A 235 19.79 -1.21 -7.86
N ARG A 236 20.15 -2.14 -6.97
CA ARG A 236 19.78 -3.57 -7.10
C ARG A 236 18.28 -3.77 -7.09
N MET A 237 17.54 -3.03 -6.27
CA MET A 237 16.08 -3.07 -6.25
C MET A 237 15.47 -2.61 -7.58
N LEU A 238 16.07 -1.59 -8.23
CA LEU A 238 15.66 -1.16 -9.57
C LEU A 238 15.94 -2.26 -10.61
N ASP A 239 17.13 -2.85 -10.59
CA ASP A 239 17.52 -3.94 -11.50
C ASP A 239 16.53 -5.13 -11.40
N ILE A 240 16.14 -5.52 -10.18
CA ILE A 240 15.17 -6.59 -9.93
C ILE A 240 13.79 -6.22 -10.47
N LEU A 241 13.33 -4.98 -10.24
CA LEU A 241 12.04 -4.49 -10.71
C LEU A 241 11.95 -4.54 -12.25
N GLU A 242 13.05 -4.23 -12.94
CA GLU A 242 13.13 -4.26 -14.40
C GLU A 242 13.30 -5.67 -14.97
N ALA A 243 13.90 -6.59 -14.21
CA ALA A 243 14.11 -7.99 -14.62
C ALA A 243 12.87 -8.88 -14.42
N ILE A 244 12.05 -8.65 -13.38
CA ILE A 244 10.84 -9.46 -13.09
C ILE A 244 9.90 -9.56 -14.32
N PRO A 245 9.57 -8.46 -15.03
CA PRO A 245 8.74 -8.52 -16.23
C PRO A 245 9.28 -9.39 -17.35
N GLU A 246 10.59 -9.68 -17.38
CA GLU A 246 11.20 -10.54 -18.39
C GLU A 246 10.94 -12.03 -18.11
N GLU A 247 10.96 -12.40 -16.84
CA GLU A 247 10.94 -13.80 -16.38
C GLU A 247 9.53 -14.34 -16.11
N ILE A 248 8.51 -13.47 -15.95
CA ILE A 248 7.12 -13.89 -15.70
C ILE A 248 6.63 -14.83 -16.83
N PRO A 249 6.04 -15.99 -16.50
CA PRO A 249 5.43 -16.86 -17.52
C PRO A 249 4.21 -16.18 -18.15
N LEU A 250 4.18 -16.10 -19.49
CA LEU A 250 3.09 -15.48 -20.26
C LEU A 250 2.38 -16.52 -21.14
N GLU A 251 1.08 -16.67 -20.92
CA GLU A 251 0.16 -17.56 -21.66
C GLU A 251 -0.40 -16.91 -22.95
N GLY A 252 0.14 -15.77 -23.37
CA GLY A 252 -0.18 -15.10 -24.64
C GLY A 252 -1.07 -13.86 -24.52
N GLN A 253 -1.81 -13.69 -23.41
CA GLN A 253 -2.53 -12.44 -23.13
C GLN A 253 -1.61 -11.39 -22.49
N PRO A 254 -1.87 -10.08 -22.72
CA PRO A 254 -1.20 -9.03 -21.96
C PRO A 254 -1.51 -9.16 -20.47
N LEU A 255 -0.50 -8.96 -19.64
CA LEU A 255 -0.61 -8.96 -18.19
C LEU A 255 -0.33 -7.56 -17.67
N THR A 256 -1.19 -7.06 -16.77
CA THR A 256 -0.97 -5.75 -16.14
C THR A 256 -1.35 -5.80 -14.67
N ILE A 257 -0.55 -5.16 -13.83
CA ILE A 257 -0.87 -4.95 -12.42
C ILE A 257 -0.36 -3.59 -11.97
N ALA A 258 -1.02 -2.99 -10.99
CA ALA A 258 -0.56 -1.78 -10.35
C ALA A 258 -0.89 -1.78 -8.86
N TYR A 259 0.05 -1.23 -8.09
CA TYR A 259 0.01 -1.06 -6.65
C TYR A 259 0.13 0.42 -6.29
N SER A 260 0.43 0.72 -5.02
CA SER A 260 0.54 2.09 -4.52
C SER A 260 1.77 2.83 -5.06
N ASN A 261 2.88 2.12 -5.29
CA ASN A 261 4.16 2.71 -5.68
C ASN A 261 4.57 2.35 -7.10
N ILE A 262 4.25 1.15 -7.56
CA ILE A 262 4.70 0.62 -8.86
C ILE A 262 3.56 -0.03 -9.64
N GLY A 263 3.75 -0.16 -10.95
CA GLY A 263 2.90 -0.94 -11.84
C GLY A 263 3.73 -1.58 -12.95
N VAL A 264 3.26 -2.70 -13.45
CA VAL A 264 3.93 -3.47 -14.50
C VAL A 264 2.91 -3.82 -15.58
N GLY A 265 3.31 -3.68 -16.84
CA GLY A 265 2.59 -4.15 -18.01
C GLY A 265 3.48 -5.02 -18.88
N ILE A 266 2.99 -6.16 -19.36
CA ILE A 266 3.78 -7.09 -20.16
C ILE A 266 2.93 -7.62 -21.29
N THR A 267 3.47 -7.67 -22.49
CA THR A 267 2.80 -8.27 -23.64
C THR A 267 3.79 -8.93 -24.59
N LYS A 268 3.29 -9.89 -25.37
CA LYS A 268 4.00 -10.46 -26.51
C LYS A 268 3.34 -9.94 -27.77
N VAL A 269 4.13 -9.39 -28.69
CA VAL A 269 3.65 -8.89 -29.97
C VAL A 269 4.31 -9.63 -31.12
N GLU A 270 3.53 -9.89 -32.16
CA GLU A 270 4.03 -10.43 -33.43
C GLU A 270 4.19 -9.30 -34.43
N GLU A 271 5.27 -9.34 -35.20
CA GLU A 271 5.58 -8.33 -36.21
C GLU A 271 4.40 -8.02 -37.15
N LYS A 272 3.76 -9.07 -37.67
CA LYS A 272 2.68 -8.94 -38.66
C LYS A 272 1.40 -8.31 -38.10
N SER A 273 1.20 -8.40 -36.78
CA SER A 273 0.01 -7.87 -36.10
C SER A 273 0.30 -6.61 -35.29
N PHE A 274 1.55 -6.17 -35.25
CA PHE A 274 1.96 -5.00 -34.49
C PHE A 274 1.52 -3.72 -35.17
N ASN A 275 0.64 -2.98 -34.50
CA ASN A 275 0.07 -1.73 -35.00
C ASN A 275 0.41 -0.54 -34.09
N GLY A 276 1.54 -0.66 -33.40
CA GLY A 276 1.93 0.18 -32.28
C GLY A 276 1.40 -0.37 -30.96
N LEU A 277 1.82 0.22 -29.85
CA LEU A 277 1.43 -0.26 -28.52
C LEU A 277 1.23 0.90 -27.58
N PHE A 278 0.12 0.92 -26.85
CA PHE A 278 -0.20 1.94 -25.87
C PHE A 278 -0.23 1.31 -24.50
N TYR A 279 0.51 1.88 -23.55
CA TYR A 279 0.42 1.57 -22.13
C TYR A 279 -0.03 2.82 -21.37
N GLY A 280 -1.20 2.73 -20.74
CA GLY A 280 -1.82 3.83 -20.00
C GLY A 280 -1.96 3.52 -18.52
N VAL A 281 -1.79 4.55 -17.70
CA VAL A 281 -1.92 4.53 -16.24
C VAL A 281 -2.95 5.57 -15.83
N LEU A 282 -4.04 5.12 -15.21
CA LEU A 282 -5.14 5.95 -14.72
C LEU A 282 -5.18 5.93 -13.20
N TYR A 283 -5.27 7.12 -12.59
CA TYR A 283 -5.54 7.28 -11.18
C TYR A 283 -7.03 7.42 -10.94
N GLY A 284 -7.63 6.53 -10.15
CA GLY A 284 -9.00 6.71 -9.72
C GLY A 284 -9.16 7.93 -8.80
N ASN A 285 -10.36 8.50 -8.75
CA ASN A 285 -10.74 9.63 -7.88
C ASN A 285 -10.48 9.40 -6.37
N LYS A 286 -10.16 8.16 -5.98
CA LYS A 286 -9.55 7.82 -4.69
C LYS A 286 -8.12 7.40 -5.01
N GLU A 287 -7.13 8.15 -4.53
CA GLU A 287 -5.68 8.05 -4.81
C GLU A 287 -5.03 6.66 -4.57
N THR A 288 -5.80 5.65 -4.19
CA THR A 288 -5.36 4.30 -3.88
C THR A 288 -5.65 3.27 -4.98
N LYS A 289 -6.45 3.60 -6.00
CA LYS A 289 -6.75 2.68 -7.11
C LYS A 289 -6.09 3.16 -8.40
N VAL A 290 -4.92 2.60 -8.69
CA VAL A 290 -4.23 2.76 -9.98
C VAL A 290 -4.75 1.68 -10.93
N LYS A 291 -5.12 2.07 -12.14
CA LYS A 291 -5.54 1.15 -13.20
C LYS A 291 -4.59 1.28 -14.39
N THR A 292 -4.03 0.16 -14.82
CA THR A 292 -3.16 0.08 -16.00
C THR A 292 -3.86 -0.61 -17.15
N MET A 293 -3.53 -0.27 -18.39
CA MET A 293 -4.10 -0.88 -19.58
C MET A 293 -3.09 -0.94 -20.73
N ILE A 294 -3.20 -1.98 -21.56
CA ILE A 294 -2.41 -2.16 -22.78
C ILE A 294 -3.35 -2.30 -23.98
N TYR A 295 -3.10 -1.53 -25.05
CA TYR A 295 -3.79 -1.66 -26.34
C TYR A 295 -2.78 -1.89 -27.47
N ASN A 296 -3.07 -2.82 -28.38
CA ASN A 296 -2.25 -3.08 -29.58
C ASN A 296 -2.53 -2.03 -30.69
N SER A 297 -2.32 -0.77 -30.32
CA SER A 297 -2.48 0.42 -31.15
C SER A 297 -1.64 1.52 -30.53
N SER A 298 -1.12 2.46 -31.33
CA SER A 298 -0.48 3.67 -30.81
C SER A 298 -1.47 4.64 -30.12
N TYR A 299 -2.77 4.36 -30.16
CA TYR A 299 -3.82 5.17 -29.56
C TYR A 299 -4.67 4.33 -28.62
N ALA A 300 -5.18 4.94 -27.55
CA ALA A 300 -6.15 4.31 -26.66
C ALA A 300 -7.47 4.02 -27.40
N GLU A 301 -8.09 2.88 -27.10
CA GLU A 301 -9.41 2.51 -27.62
C GLU A 301 -10.58 3.08 -26.77
N THR A 302 -10.28 3.85 -25.73
CA THR A 302 -11.24 4.45 -24.79
C THR A 302 -11.73 5.83 -25.24
N PRO A 303 -12.87 6.32 -24.71
CA PRO A 303 -13.32 7.69 -24.95
C PRO A 303 -12.22 8.71 -24.61
N GLN A 304 -12.09 9.76 -25.43
CA GLN A 304 -11.06 10.80 -25.26
C GLN A 304 -11.05 11.42 -23.85
N GLU A 305 -12.20 11.46 -23.16
CA GLU A 305 -12.30 11.98 -21.80
C GLU A 305 -11.52 11.15 -20.78
N GLU A 306 -11.52 9.81 -20.86
CA GLU A 306 -10.73 8.97 -19.95
C GLU A 306 -9.24 9.09 -20.22
N THR A 307 -8.85 9.28 -21.49
CA THR A 307 -7.44 9.48 -21.85
C THR A 307 -6.89 10.81 -21.34
N LYS A 308 -7.76 11.77 -20.99
CA LYS A 308 -7.33 13.07 -20.45
C LYS A 308 -6.67 12.93 -19.08
N ASP A 309 -7.08 11.98 -18.26
CA ASP A 309 -6.55 11.81 -16.91
C ASP A 309 -5.44 10.75 -16.81
N MET A 310 -5.07 10.13 -17.94
CA MET A 310 -4.05 9.07 -17.97
C MET A 310 -2.65 9.60 -18.24
N ASP A 311 -1.66 9.07 -17.54
CA ASP A 311 -0.30 9.09 -18.05
C ASP A 311 -0.11 7.91 -18.99
N PHE A 312 0.66 8.08 -20.07
CA PHE A 312 0.84 6.98 -21.01
C PHE A 312 2.15 7.04 -21.78
N ILE A 313 2.56 5.89 -22.28
CA ILE A 313 3.56 5.74 -23.33
C ILE A 313 2.95 5.06 -24.55
N SER A 314 3.25 5.59 -25.72
CA SER A 314 2.83 5.07 -27.01
C SER A 314 4.05 4.74 -27.85
N LEU A 315 4.15 3.47 -28.23
CA LEU A 315 5.17 2.92 -29.10
C LEU A 315 4.71 3.01 -30.57
N PRO A 316 5.58 3.48 -31.47
CA PRO A 316 5.27 3.65 -32.88
C PRO A 316 5.22 2.31 -33.61
N ARG A 317 4.46 2.25 -34.71
CA ARG A 317 4.33 1.05 -35.58
C ARG A 317 5.65 0.59 -36.17
N SER A 318 6.56 1.54 -36.42
CA SER A 318 7.88 1.29 -36.99
C SER A 318 8.84 0.56 -36.05
N LEU A 319 8.53 0.44 -34.75
CA LEU A 319 9.37 -0.25 -33.77
C LEU A 319 9.71 -1.69 -34.18
N MET A 320 8.75 -2.47 -34.68
CA MET A 320 9.02 -3.85 -35.10
C MET A 320 9.95 -3.92 -36.32
N LYS A 321 9.87 -2.95 -37.24
CA LYS A 321 10.79 -2.90 -38.38
C LYS A 321 12.22 -2.62 -37.92
N HIS A 322 12.38 -1.71 -36.95
CA HIS A 322 13.68 -1.43 -36.34
C HIS A 322 14.30 -2.69 -35.72
N LEU A 323 13.52 -3.50 -35.00
CA LEU A 323 13.98 -4.78 -34.43
C LEU A 323 14.44 -5.78 -35.50
N GLN A 324 13.78 -5.81 -36.67
CA GLN A 324 14.21 -6.67 -37.78
C GLN A 324 15.52 -6.23 -38.39
N ASP A 325 15.72 -4.92 -38.57
CA ASP A 325 16.97 -4.37 -39.10
C ASP A 325 18.15 -4.71 -38.18
N GLU A 326 17.90 -4.90 -36.89
CA GLU A 326 18.85 -5.41 -35.89
C GLU A 326 18.98 -6.96 -35.82
N GLY A 327 18.24 -7.69 -36.66
CA GLY A 327 18.34 -9.16 -36.78
C GLY A 327 17.60 -9.95 -35.70
N LEU A 328 16.60 -9.36 -35.03
CA LEU A 328 15.87 -9.98 -33.92
C LEU A 328 14.63 -10.79 -34.36
N SER A 329 14.05 -11.55 -33.42
CA SER A 329 12.93 -12.48 -33.65
C SER A 329 11.67 -11.79 -34.22
N THR A 330 10.83 -12.56 -34.94
CA THR A 330 9.51 -12.11 -35.43
C THR A 330 8.49 -11.83 -34.32
N MET A 331 8.87 -12.09 -33.06
CA MET A 331 8.07 -11.82 -31.87
C MET A 331 8.93 -11.07 -30.86
N ALA A 332 8.35 -10.04 -30.26
CA ALA A 332 8.98 -9.26 -29.20
C ALA A 332 8.15 -9.36 -27.92
N ARG A 333 8.83 -9.58 -26.79
CA ARG A 333 8.26 -9.36 -25.46
C ARG A 333 8.52 -7.89 -25.13
N ILE A 334 7.48 -7.14 -24.82
CA ILE A 334 7.59 -5.73 -24.43
C ILE A 334 7.12 -5.62 -22.99
N SER A 335 7.93 -4.95 -22.18
CA SER A 335 7.58 -4.67 -20.80
C SER A 335 7.46 -3.17 -20.55
N PHE A 336 6.57 -2.82 -19.63
CA PHE A 336 6.35 -1.48 -19.16
C PHE A 336 6.44 -1.48 -17.65
N VAL A 337 7.10 -0.47 -17.10
CA VAL A 337 7.13 -0.23 -15.66
C VAL A 337 6.60 1.18 -15.42
N PHE A 338 5.77 1.31 -14.41
CA PHE A 338 5.26 2.57 -13.92
C PHE A 338 5.72 2.74 -12.48
N MET A 339 6.22 3.91 -12.11
CA MET A 339 6.55 4.26 -10.73
C MET A 339 5.89 5.60 -10.36
N ARG A 340 5.25 5.64 -9.21
CA ARG A 340 4.53 6.82 -8.70
C ARG A 340 5.47 7.94 -8.23
N ASP A 341 6.67 7.61 -7.78
CA ASP A 341 7.63 8.58 -7.25
C ASP A 341 9.03 8.19 -7.77
N ASP A 342 9.93 9.16 -7.90
CA ASP A 342 11.34 8.98 -8.23
C ASP A 342 12.19 8.55 -7.02
N LYS A 343 11.59 8.08 -5.93
CA LYS A 343 12.28 7.75 -4.68
C LYS A 343 13.51 6.86 -4.86
N ILE A 344 13.44 5.81 -5.68
CA ILE A 344 14.59 4.92 -5.92
C ILE A 344 15.71 5.69 -6.65
N GLN A 345 15.37 6.42 -7.71
CA GLN A 345 16.32 7.23 -8.49
C GLN A 345 16.94 8.33 -7.63
N ARG A 346 16.14 9.01 -6.81
CA ARG A 346 16.58 10.04 -5.87
C ARG A 346 17.53 9.47 -4.81
N VAL A 347 17.27 8.27 -4.30
CA VAL A 347 18.19 7.55 -3.40
C VAL A 347 19.55 7.33 -4.08
N ILE A 348 19.55 6.88 -5.34
CA ILE A 348 20.78 6.66 -6.14
C ILE A 348 21.51 7.98 -6.43
N GLN A 349 20.79 9.06 -6.74
CA GLN A 349 21.41 10.38 -6.94
C GLN A 349 22.02 10.93 -5.65
N LYS A 350 21.30 10.87 -4.53
CA LYS A 350 21.76 11.36 -3.21
C LYS A 350 22.92 10.57 -2.63
N SER A 351 23.11 9.32 -3.05
CA SER A 351 24.26 8.52 -2.61
C SER A 351 25.57 8.98 -3.28
N SER A 352 25.48 9.51 -4.50
CA SER A 352 26.63 9.90 -5.35
C SER A 352 26.89 11.41 -5.41
N THR A 353 25.84 12.24 -5.35
CA THR A 353 25.93 13.71 -5.43
C THR A 353 24.93 14.37 -4.47
N GLU A 354 25.20 15.59 -4.01
CA GLU A 354 24.20 16.38 -3.26
C GLU A 354 23.17 17.07 -4.17
N ALA A 355 23.12 16.70 -5.46
CA ALA A 355 22.21 17.33 -6.42
C ALA A 355 20.79 16.79 -6.23
N ASN A 356 19.88 17.67 -5.79
CA ASN A 356 18.45 17.37 -5.74
C ASN A 356 17.80 17.76 -7.06
N THR A 357 17.56 16.78 -7.92
CA THR A 357 16.70 16.96 -9.10
C THR A 357 15.24 16.83 -8.67
N THR A 358 14.38 17.77 -9.07
CA THR A 358 12.95 17.69 -8.78
C THR A 358 12.20 17.12 -9.97
N ILE A 359 11.72 15.88 -9.81
CA ILE A 359 10.81 15.22 -10.73
C ILE A 359 9.38 15.72 -10.42
N ILE A 360 8.63 16.08 -11.46
CA ILE A 360 7.28 16.66 -11.35
C ILE A 360 6.22 15.84 -12.10
N SER A 361 6.56 14.61 -12.43
CA SER A 361 5.68 13.62 -13.06
C SER A 361 5.89 12.28 -12.38
N HIS A 362 5.04 11.31 -12.71
CA HIS A 362 5.38 9.91 -12.48
C HIS A 362 6.49 9.46 -13.45
N ILE A 363 6.98 8.23 -13.26
CA ILE A 363 7.93 7.59 -14.17
C ILE A 363 7.20 6.52 -14.97
N ILE A 364 7.39 6.56 -16.29
CA ILE A 364 6.94 5.50 -17.20
C ILE A 364 8.15 4.98 -17.96
N ALA A 365 8.36 3.68 -17.89
CA ALA A 365 9.40 2.96 -18.59
C ALA A 365 8.80 2.02 -19.63
N ALA A 366 9.52 1.83 -20.72
CA ALA A 366 9.31 0.73 -21.65
C ALA A 366 10.65 0.09 -21.97
N ASN A 367 10.70 -1.22 -22.08
CA ASN A 367 11.88 -1.94 -22.52
C ASN A 367 11.51 -3.16 -23.36
N ILE A 368 12.50 -3.66 -24.08
CA ILE A 368 12.47 -4.96 -24.73
C ILE A 368 13.60 -5.78 -24.08
N PRO A 369 13.30 -6.93 -23.46
CA PRO A 369 14.28 -7.68 -22.71
C PRO A 369 15.56 -7.95 -23.50
N LYS A 370 16.71 -7.69 -22.87
CA LYS A 370 18.06 -7.94 -23.40
C LYS A 370 18.44 -7.13 -24.65
N ILE A 371 17.63 -6.15 -25.04
CA ILE A 371 17.85 -5.33 -26.24
C ILE A 371 17.78 -3.85 -25.85
N SER A 372 18.87 -3.12 -26.11
CA SER A 372 18.89 -1.67 -25.92
C SER A 372 18.39 -0.97 -27.18
N ILE A 373 17.17 -0.44 -27.13
CA ILE A 373 16.54 0.24 -28.26
C ILE A 373 16.91 1.71 -28.27
N THR A 374 17.65 2.13 -29.29
CA THR A 374 18.11 3.52 -29.45
C THR A 374 18.00 3.96 -30.91
N ASN A 375 18.07 5.26 -31.17
CA ASN A 375 18.02 5.83 -32.52
C ASN A 375 16.79 5.43 -33.33
N LEU A 376 15.62 5.38 -32.68
CA LEU A 376 14.35 5.16 -33.36
C LEU A 376 14.06 6.27 -34.37
N ASP A 377 13.75 5.90 -35.61
CA ASP A 377 13.37 6.82 -36.69
C ASP A 377 12.08 7.57 -36.34
N GLU A 378 11.09 6.83 -35.84
CA GLU A 378 9.86 7.38 -35.27
C GLU A 378 9.98 7.32 -33.74
N PRO A 379 9.93 8.45 -33.03
CA PRO A 379 10.11 8.46 -31.59
C PRO A 379 8.90 7.92 -30.85
N VAL A 380 9.12 7.37 -29.65
CA VAL A 380 8.02 7.08 -28.72
C VAL A 380 7.40 8.37 -28.22
N THR A 381 6.08 8.32 -27.97
CA THR A 381 5.34 9.46 -27.41
C THR A 381 4.94 9.14 -25.99
N ILE A 382 5.36 9.98 -25.04
CA ILE A 382 4.99 9.86 -23.63
C ILE A 382 4.14 11.07 -23.26
N SER A 383 3.08 10.86 -22.48
CA SER A 383 2.24 11.92 -21.92
C SER A 383 2.20 11.81 -20.41
N PHE A 384 2.40 12.95 -19.75
CA PHE A 384 2.35 13.07 -18.30
C PHE A 384 1.40 14.17 -17.88
N ASN A 385 0.59 13.89 -16.88
CA ASN A 385 -0.02 14.88 -16.02
C ASN A 385 1.03 15.38 -15.03
N LEU A 386 1.10 16.69 -14.86
CA LEU A 386 2.03 17.28 -13.91
C LEU A 386 1.49 17.16 -12.49
N ILE A 387 2.37 16.78 -11.57
CA ILE A 387 2.08 16.79 -10.13
C ILE A 387 1.87 18.25 -9.66
N ASP A 388 2.69 19.18 -10.17
CA ASP A 388 2.53 20.62 -9.98
C ASP A 388 2.20 21.30 -11.30
N GLN A 389 0.96 21.79 -11.43
CA GLN A 389 0.49 22.49 -12.63
C GLN A 389 1.14 23.87 -12.84
N ASN A 390 1.74 24.45 -11.80
CA ASN A 390 2.42 25.75 -11.89
C ASN A 390 3.90 25.62 -12.31
N ALA A 391 4.37 24.38 -12.51
CA ALA A 391 5.74 24.10 -12.88
C ALA A 391 6.14 24.76 -14.21
N THR A 392 7.26 25.47 -14.23
CA THR A 392 7.82 26.11 -15.43
C THR A 392 9.19 25.54 -15.80
N ASN A 393 9.68 25.79 -17.01
CA ASN A 393 10.97 25.25 -17.51
C ASN A 393 11.06 23.72 -17.46
N LEU A 394 10.02 23.06 -17.97
CA LEU A 394 9.91 21.61 -17.98
C LEU A 394 10.81 20.99 -19.04
N ARG A 395 11.52 19.92 -18.67
CA ARG A 395 12.34 19.14 -19.58
C ARG A 395 11.97 17.67 -19.49
N CYS A 396 11.77 17.05 -20.65
CA CYS A 396 11.66 15.60 -20.79
C CYS A 396 13.03 14.97 -20.58
N VAL A 397 13.11 13.99 -19.69
CA VAL A 397 14.34 13.28 -19.35
C VAL A 397 14.12 11.78 -19.29
N TYR A 398 15.21 11.03 -19.34
CA TYR A 398 15.26 9.62 -19.04
C TYR A 398 16.30 9.34 -17.96
N TRP A 399 16.13 8.21 -17.26
CA TRP A 399 17.08 7.74 -16.26
C TRP A 399 18.26 7.06 -16.96
N ASP A 400 19.45 7.63 -16.82
CA ASP A 400 20.70 7.01 -17.26
C ASP A 400 21.26 6.16 -16.11
N GLU A 401 21.07 4.84 -16.22
CA GLU A 401 21.53 3.87 -15.21
C GLU A 401 23.05 3.83 -15.05
N ILE A 402 23.81 4.13 -16.12
CA ILE A 402 25.27 4.12 -16.09
C ILE A 402 25.77 5.30 -15.27
N LEU A 403 25.18 6.48 -15.47
CA LEU A 403 25.54 7.68 -14.75
C LEU A 403 24.81 7.83 -13.41
N GLY A 404 23.74 7.05 -13.18
CA GLY A 404 22.86 7.19 -12.03
C GLY A 404 22.20 8.58 -11.98
N ASN A 405 21.80 9.12 -13.13
CA ASN A 405 21.29 10.50 -13.22
C ASN A 405 20.27 10.68 -14.35
N TRP A 406 19.46 11.74 -14.26
CA TRP A 406 18.52 12.13 -15.30
C TRP A 406 19.22 12.84 -16.46
N SER A 407 19.03 12.34 -17.68
CA SER A 407 19.54 12.92 -18.92
C SER A 407 18.40 13.34 -19.85
N GLY A 408 18.58 14.45 -20.57
CA GLY A 408 17.62 14.89 -21.58
C GLY A 408 18.04 14.53 -23.01
N GLU A 409 19.05 13.68 -23.18
CA GLU A 409 19.51 13.25 -24.51
C GLU A 409 18.47 12.38 -25.20
N GLY A 410 18.31 12.55 -26.51
CA GLY A 410 17.33 11.80 -27.31
C GLY A 410 15.86 12.21 -27.09
N CYS A 411 15.56 13.04 -26.09
CA CYS A 411 14.21 13.45 -25.71
C CYS A 411 13.90 14.91 -26.02
N LYS A 412 12.72 15.18 -26.59
CA LYS A 412 12.22 16.51 -26.92
C LYS A 412 10.81 16.70 -26.37
N ARG A 413 10.53 17.88 -25.81
CA ARG A 413 9.19 18.27 -25.40
C ARG A 413 8.41 18.77 -26.62
N SER A 414 7.18 18.30 -26.80
CA SER A 414 6.28 18.86 -27.81
C SER A 414 5.78 20.23 -27.37
N HIS A 415 5.83 21.22 -28.26
CA HIS A 415 5.47 22.61 -27.97
C HIS A 415 4.01 22.96 -28.33
N ASN A 416 3.28 22.05 -28.99
CA ASN A 416 2.07 22.38 -29.75
C ASN A 416 0.73 21.99 -29.09
N ILE A 417 0.71 21.66 -27.80
CA ILE A 417 -0.53 21.24 -27.12
C ILE A 417 -0.77 22.17 -25.94
N SER A 418 -1.77 23.04 -26.05
CA SER A 418 -2.28 23.81 -24.92
C SER A 418 -3.06 22.87 -23.99
N GLY A 419 -2.64 22.73 -22.73
CA GLY A 419 -3.37 21.93 -21.75
C GLY A 419 -2.51 21.56 -20.54
N GLU A 420 -3.16 20.90 -19.57
CA GLU A 420 -2.64 20.41 -18.27
C GLU A 420 -1.58 19.30 -18.41
N LYS A 421 -1.31 18.83 -19.65
CA LYS A 421 -0.43 17.70 -19.96
C LYS A 421 0.81 18.10 -20.71
N VAL A 422 1.90 17.38 -20.44
CA VAL A 422 3.16 17.51 -21.17
C VAL A 422 3.40 16.26 -22.02
N PHE A 423 3.82 16.49 -23.26
CA PHE A 423 4.15 15.44 -24.21
C PHE A 423 5.64 15.42 -24.48
N CYS A 424 6.24 14.24 -24.34
CA CYS A 424 7.63 13.96 -24.61
C CYS A 424 7.75 13.04 -25.82
N SER A 425 8.77 13.29 -26.63
CA SER A 425 9.11 12.53 -27.82
C SER A 425 10.56 12.08 -27.68
N CYS A 426 10.79 10.78 -27.53
CA CYS A 426 12.12 10.21 -27.26
C CYS A 426 12.47 9.14 -28.29
N ASN A 427 13.73 9.04 -28.69
CA ASN A 427 14.20 8.12 -29.74
C ASN A 427 14.79 6.81 -29.20
N HIS A 428 14.46 6.43 -27.96
CA HIS A 428 14.95 5.23 -27.29
C HIS A 428 13.87 4.67 -26.36
N LEU A 429 14.08 3.46 -25.83
CA LEU A 429 13.24 2.85 -24.81
C LEU A 429 14.02 2.76 -23.50
N THR A 430 13.59 3.52 -22.49
CA THR A 430 14.20 3.62 -21.15
C THR A 430 13.12 4.02 -20.13
N SER A 431 13.50 4.53 -18.97
CA SER A 431 12.63 5.09 -17.93
C SER A 431 12.51 6.61 -18.07
N PHE A 432 11.31 7.13 -18.36
CA PHE A 432 11.07 8.55 -18.68
C PHE A 432 10.38 9.32 -17.56
N ALA A 433 10.72 10.60 -17.43
CA ALA A 433 10.08 11.52 -16.50
C ALA A 433 10.17 12.99 -16.99
N ILE A 434 9.59 13.90 -16.21
CA ILE A 434 9.72 15.34 -16.38
C ILE A 434 10.40 15.94 -15.16
N ILE A 435 11.43 16.75 -15.42
CA ILE A 435 12.07 17.58 -14.39
C ILE A 435 11.69 19.05 -14.56
N MET A 436 11.70 19.76 -13.44
CA MET A 436 11.71 21.22 -13.41
C MET A 436 13.16 21.71 -13.39
N VAL A 437 13.61 22.42 -14.43
CA VAL A 437 14.94 23.03 -14.42
C VAL A 437 14.85 24.41 -13.76
N GLY A 438 15.38 24.52 -12.55
CA GLY A 438 15.52 25.81 -11.87
C GLY A 438 16.35 26.77 -12.73
N LYS A 439 15.87 28.01 -12.91
CA LYS A 439 16.72 29.07 -13.49
C LYS A 439 17.91 29.25 -12.57
N ILE A 440 19.12 28.96 -13.05
CA ILE A 440 20.33 29.55 -12.47
C ILE A 440 20.17 31.06 -12.70
N MET A 441 19.76 31.81 -11.66
CA MET A 441 19.93 33.25 -11.64
C MET A 441 21.43 33.50 -11.55
N THR A 442 22.11 33.52 -12.69
CA THR A 442 23.43 34.12 -12.78
C THR A 442 23.23 35.60 -12.50
N THR A 443 23.47 35.99 -11.25
CA THR A 443 23.60 37.40 -10.88
C THR A 443 24.82 37.92 -11.62
N CYS A 444 24.61 38.89 -12.52
CA CYS A 444 25.69 39.71 -13.07
C CYS A 444 26.17 40.70 -12.02
#